data_AF-A0ABD5NXQ5-F1
#
_entry.id   AF-A0ABD5NXQ5-F1
#
_cell.length_a   1.000
_cell.length_b   1.000
_cell.length_c   1.000
_cell.angle_alpha   90.00
_cell.angle_beta   90.00
_cell.angle_gamma   90.00
#
_symmetry.space_group_name_H-M   'P 1'
#
loop_
_entity.id
_entity.type
_entity.pdbx_description
1 polymer ?
#
loop_
_entity_poly.entity_id
_entity_poly.type
_entity_poly.pdbx_seq_one_letter_code
_entity_poly.pdbx_strand_id
1 'polypeptide(L)'
;MDRRHFLSIGMGSLLAGIAGCTRENNETDQQATRSINQPSKTEHSTTATETEPSTTDDTTTTERDVSTVRVQHGDGVVQLVSAEFETLLTEDTNARRAIQTAIQTVAPGGTVDVTKGTYPIEDRPVRVTEGVTLAGAGPGETVFTLPGGLHEEAHSVVAVRSGDDDVTVRDLEIHGNEANNRDIKPFPDAPHSHGLLIHESSEGVKPKRTTVENVHVHDTIRSNIVLGGVKCQINSATLANAAVDHWLYFARAEECTAQNHPSLAKPRTA
;
A
#
# COMPACT_ATOMS: atom_id res chain seq x y z
N MET A 1 -23.94 5.70 28.38
CA MET A 1 -24.86 4.75 27.72
C MET A 1 -24.08 4.14 26.57
N ASP A 2 -23.53 2.96 26.80
CA ASP A 2 -22.45 2.36 26.02
C ASP A 2 -23.04 1.16 25.26
N ARG A 3 -23.19 1.27 23.93
CA ARG A 3 -23.65 0.17 23.06
C ARG A 3 -22.41 -0.45 22.42
N ARG A 4 -21.97 -1.59 22.96
CA ARG A 4 -20.99 -2.46 22.30
C ARG A 4 -21.74 -3.50 21.48
N HIS A 5 -21.52 -3.51 20.18
CA HIS A 5 -21.82 -4.65 19.33
C HIS A 5 -20.56 -5.52 19.25
N PHE A 6 -20.61 -6.69 19.87
CA PHE A 6 -19.67 -7.77 19.59
C PHE A 6 -20.21 -8.55 18.39
N LEU A 7 -19.50 -8.54 17.27
CA LEU A 7 -19.75 -9.44 16.16
C LEU A 7 -18.90 -10.70 16.37
N SER A 8 -19.55 -11.78 16.80
CA SER A 8 -18.99 -13.14 16.79
C SER A 8 -19.30 -13.76 15.45
N ILE A 9 -18.28 -14.08 14.65
CA ILE A 9 -18.45 -14.82 13.39
C ILE A 9 -18.22 -16.30 13.70
N GLY A 10 -19.32 -17.05 13.77
CA GLY A 10 -19.29 -18.51 13.83
C GLY A 10 -18.94 -19.09 12.46
N MET A 11 -17.95 -19.98 12.44
CA MET A 11 -17.66 -20.84 11.30
C MET A 11 -18.84 -21.79 11.04
N GLY A 12 -19.60 -21.53 9.99
CA GLY A 12 -20.58 -22.45 9.42
C GLY A 12 -20.11 -22.90 8.04
N SER A 13 -19.72 -24.17 7.92
CA SER A 13 -19.46 -24.82 6.64
C SER A 13 -20.81 -25.08 5.94
N LEU A 14 -20.97 -24.59 4.71
CA LEU A 14 -22.14 -24.87 3.88
C LEU A 14 -21.69 -25.25 2.46
N LEU A 15 -21.88 -26.53 2.13
CA LEU A 15 -21.83 -27.09 0.78
C LEU A 15 -23.21 -26.95 0.12
N ALA A 16 -23.27 -26.27 -1.03
CA ALA A 16 -24.25 -26.42 -2.13
C ALA A 16 -23.80 -25.44 -3.24
N GLY A 17 -23.55 -25.85 -4.48
CA GLY A 17 -24.52 -26.38 -5.43
C GLY A 17 -24.63 -25.36 -6.59
N ILE A 18 -23.84 -25.54 -7.64
CA ILE A 18 -23.77 -24.60 -8.78
C ILE A 18 -24.86 -24.99 -9.79
N ALA A 19 -25.91 -24.17 -9.88
CA ALA A 19 -26.86 -24.16 -11.00
C ALA A 19 -26.57 -22.92 -11.86
N GLY A 20 -26.36 -23.17 -13.16
CA GLY A 20 -25.95 -22.16 -14.12
C GLY A 20 -27.05 -21.16 -14.48
N CYS A 21 -26.62 -19.95 -14.81
CA CYS A 21 -27.40 -18.99 -15.58
C CYS A 21 -26.47 -18.37 -16.63
N THR A 22 -26.72 -18.73 -17.89
CA THR A 22 -26.27 -18.04 -19.10
C THR A 22 -26.80 -16.60 -19.09
N ARG A 23 -25.94 -15.62 -19.36
CA ARG A 23 -26.34 -14.23 -19.59
C ARG A 23 -26.10 -13.89 -21.06
N GLU A 24 -27.19 -13.62 -21.75
CA GLU A 24 -27.23 -13.15 -23.14
C GLU A 24 -26.80 -11.68 -23.24
N ASN A 25 -26.19 -11.39 -24.39
CA ASN A 25 -25.74 -10.09 -24.83
C ASN A 25 -26.92 -9.15 -25.07
N ASN A 26 -26.72 -7.86 -24.80
CA ASN A 26 -27.51 -6.82 -25.47
C ASN A 26 -26.63 -5.58 -25.71
N GLU A 27 -26.17 -5.46 -26.96
CA GLU A 27 -25.74 -4.21 -27.58
C GLU A 27 -26.98 -3.43 -28.01
N THR A 28 -27.07 -2.14 -27.66
CA THR A 28 -27.73 -1.15 -28.53
C THR A 28 -27.12 0.22 -28.28
N ASP A 29 -26.60 0.79 -29.37
CA ASP A 29 -26.21 2.18 -29.59
C ASP A 29 -27.27 3.19 -29.11
N GLN A 30 -26.82 4.38 -28.67
CA GLN A 30 -27.05 5.60 -29.44
C GLN A 30 -26.38 6.84 -28.84
N GLN A 31 -25.68 7.54 -29.72
CA GLN A 31 -25.14 8.90 -29.58
C GLN A 31 -26.25 9.93 -29.32
N ALA A 32 -25.95 10.94 -28.49
CA ALA A 32 -26.55 12.27 -28.65
C ALA A 32 -25.62 13.37 -28.15
N THR A 33 -25.53 14.39 -28.99
CA THR A 33 -24.72 15.60 -28.96
C THR A 33 -25.25 16.69 -28.01
N ARG A 34 -24.35 17.60 -27.59
CA ARG A 34 -24.46 19.09 -27.44
C ARG A 34 -23.73 19.55 -26.18
N SER A 35 -22.68 20.39 -26.25
CA SER A 35 -22.58 21.79 -26.71
C SER A 35 -22.60 22.77 -25.54
N ILE A 36 -21.42 23.38 -25.30
CA ILE A 36 -21.14 24.78 -24.95
C ILE A 36 -21.88 25.38 -23.73
N ASN A 37 -21.11 25.70 -22.67
CA ASN A 37 -21.07 27.04 -22.09
C ASN A 37 -19.89 27.19 -21.09
N GLN A 38 -18.87 27.93 -21.50
CA GLN A 38 -17.93 28.60 -20.61
C GLN A 38 -18.61 29.82 -19.98
N PRO A 39 -18.29 30.14 -18.70
CA PRO A 39 -18.22 31.52 -18.26
C PRO A 39 -16.78 31.94 -17.94
N SER A 40 -16.52 33.18 -18.33
CA SER A 40 -15.31 33.97 -18.26
C SER A 40 -14.90 34.40 -16.85
N LYS A 41 -13.57 34.47 -16.65
CA LYS A 41 -12.75 35.44 -15.90
C LYS A 41 -13.39 36.25 -14.75
N THR A 42 -12.70 36.24 -13.60
CA THR A 42 -12.38 37.48 -12.88
C THR A 42 -10.97 37.38 -12.30
N GLU A 43 -10.13 38.29 -12.77
CA GLU A 43 -8.74 38.51 -12.35
C GLU A 43 -8.74 39.35 -11.07
N HIS A 44 -8.12 38.87 -9.99
CA HIS A 44 -7.71 39.71 -8.87
C HIS A 44 -6.21 39.52 -8.62
N SER A 45 -5.47 40.52 -9.10
CA SER A 45 -4.05 40.75 -8.88
C SER A 45 -3.88 41.48 -7.56
N THR A 46 -3.22 40.86 -6.57
CA THR A 46 -2.74 41.52 -5.36
C THR A 46 -1.22 41.49 -5.33
N THR A 47 -0.64 42.68 -5.41
CA THR A 47 0.79 42.99 -5.36
C THR A 47 1.39 42.62 -4.01
N ALA A 48 2.49 41.86 -4.04
CA ALA A 48 3.33 41.54 -2.89
C ALA A 48 4.30 42.70 -2.58
N THR A 49 4.52 42.95 -1.29
CA THR A 49 5.62 43.78 -0.79
C THR A 49 6.70 42.83 -0.26
N GLU A 50 7.85 42.79 -0.93
CA GLU A 50 9.06 42.12 -0.46
C GLU A 50 9.63 42.85 0.76
N THR A 51 10.04 42.08 1.77
CA THR A 51 10.95 42.52 2.82
C THR A 51 11.93 41.39 3.02
N GLU A 52 13.15 41.56 2.52
CA GLU A 52 14.27 40.66 2.78
C GLU A 52 14.77 40.82 4.22
N PRO A 53 15.09 39.71 4.90
CA PRO A 53 16.24 39.72 5.78
C PRO A 53 17.17 38.53 5.58
N SER A 54 18.42 38.87 5.23
CA SER A 54 19.69 38.38 5.79
C SER A 54 19.80 36.91 6.19
N THR A 55 20.49 36.15 5.35
CA THR A 55 21.04 34.80 5.63
C THR A 55 22.17 34.86 6.65
N THR A 56 22.09 34.01 7.68
CA THR A 56 23.23 33.62 8.52
C THR A 56 23.37 32.11 8.35
N ASP A 57 24.46 31.67 7.69
CA ASP A 57 24.77 30.26 7.51
C ASP A 57 25.19 29.65 8.85
N ASP A 58 24.31 28.83 9.41
CA ASP A 58 24.61 27.94 10.53
C ASP A 58 24.59 26.50 9.99
N THR A 59 25.74 26.03 9.51
CA THR A 59 25.93 24.65 9.05
C THR A 59 25.95 23.71 10.25
N THR A 60 24.76 23.33 10.69
CA THR A 60 24.56 22.17 11.55
C THR A 60 24.64 20.91 10.70
N THR A 61 25.70 20.11 10.90
CA THR A 61 25.82 18.77 10.31
C THR A 61 24.82 17.85 11.00
N THR A 62 23.62 17.72 10.43
CA THR A 62 22.65 16.70 10.84
C THR A 62 23.22 15.35 10.44
N GLU A 63 23.50 14.50 11.43
CA GLU A 63 23.82 13.09 11.25
C GLU A 63 22.64 12.43 10.52
N ARG A 64 22.75 12.23 9.20
CA ARG A 64 21.71 11.59 8.39
C ARG A 64 21.83 10.08 8.58
N ASP A 65 20.80 9.49 9.17
CA ASP A 65 20.63 8.06 9.33
C ASP A 65 20.50 7.43 7.92
N VAL A 66 21.52 6.69 7.47
CA VAL A 66 21.57 6.13 6.11
C VAL A 66 20.75 4.84 6.08
N SER A 67 19.60 4.88 5.42
CA SER A 67 18.77 3.71 5.16
C SER A 67 19.52 2.66 4.34
N THR A 68 19.58 1.41 4.80
CA THR A 68 20.18 0.29 4.05
C THR A 68 19.12 -0.76 3.66
N VAL A 69 19.28 -1.41 2.52
CA VAL A 69 18.49 -2.61 2.14
C VAL A 69 19.41 -3.80 2.23
N ARG A 70 19.01 -4.83 2.99
CA ARG A 70 19.75 -6.08 3.11
C ARG A 70 18.97 -7.18 2.40
N VAL A 71 19.67 -8.07 1.70
CA VAL A 71 19.05 -9.23 1.05
C VAL A 71 19.59 -10.49 1.72
N GLN A 72 18.75 -11.49 1.95
CA GLN A 72 19.16 -12.78 2.53
C GLN A 72 18.76 -13.91 1.60
N HIS A 73 19.66 -14.88 1.41
CA HIS A 73 19.46 -16.09 0.60
C HIS A 73 19.77 -17.31 1.47
N GLY A 74 18.75 -18.04 1.93
CA GLY A 74 18.96 -19.25 2.75
C GLY A 74 19.74 -18.99 4.05
N ASP A 75 20.59 -19.92 4.46
CA ASP A 75 21.43 -19.85 5.69
C ASP A 75 22.54 -18.78 5.63
N GLY A 76 22.55 -17.92 4.59
CA GLY A 76 23.53 -16.85 4.39
C GLY A 76 22.87 -15.48 4.21
N VAL A 77 23.29 -14.51 5.02
CA VAL A 77 22.97 -13.09 4.82
C VAL A 77 23.85 -12.57 3.67
N VAL A 78 23.27 -12.35 2.49
CA VAL A 78 23.96 -11.65 1.39
C VAL A 78 23.69 -10.16 1.55
N GLN A 79 24.39 -9.54 2.48
CA GLN A 79 24.33 -8.09 2.64
C GLN A 79 24.77 -7.44 1.31
N LEU A 80 23.82 -6.95 0.51
CA LEU A 80 24.12 -6.09 -0.63
C LEU A 80 24.50 -4.69 -0.11
N VAL A 81 25.57 -4.62 0.68
CA VAL A 81 26.48 -3.47 0.70
C VAL A 81 27.52 -3.76 -0.36
N SER A 82 27.12 -3.77 -1.64
CA SER A 82 28.12 -3.39 -2.63
C SER A 82 28.27 -1.88 -2.50
N ALA A 83 29.49 -1.36 -2.55
CA ALA A 83 29.73 0.07 -2.59
C ALA A 83 28.97 0.77 -3.74
N GLU A 84 28.46 0.00 -4.71
CA GLU A 84 27.57 0.48 -5.77
C GLU A 84 26.15 0.81 -5.25
N PHE A 85 25.66 0.15 -4.19
CA PHE A 85 24.37 0.44 -3.57
C PHE A 85 24.41 1.66 -2.62
N GLU A 86 25.55 1.92 -1.97
CA GLU A 86 25.78 3.18 -1.22
C GLU A 86 25.78 4.40 -2.15
N THR A 87 26.31 4.27 -3.38
CA THR A 87 26.16 5.29 -4.42
C THR A 87 24.76 5.38 -5.02
N LEU A 88 23.90 4.38 -4.81
CA LEU A 88 22.49 4.39 -5.22
C LEU A 88 21.57 4.96 -4.15
N LEU A 89 22.07 5.54 -3.05
CA LEU A 89 21.24 6.26 -2.07
C LEU A 89 21.69 7.73 -1.92
N THR A 90 22.39 8.24 -2.94
CA THR A 90 22.51 9.69 -3.16
C THR A 90 21.13 10.28 -3.44
N GLU A 91 20.95 11.58 -3.20
CA GLU A 91 19.69 12.36 -3.13
C GLU A 91 18.69 12.25 -4.31
N ASP A 92 18.91 11.37 -5.29
CA ASP A 92 18.15 11.20 -6.52
C ASP A 92 17.58 9.77 -6.73
N THR A 93 17.77 8.85 -5.76
CA THR A 93 17.26 7.48 -5.92
C THR A 93 15.90 7.30 -5.27
N ASN A 94 14.87 7.21 -6.12
CA ASN A 94 13.54 6.72 -5.81
C ASN A 94 13.60 5.41 -5.00
N ALA A 95 13.27 5.48 -3.70
CA ALA A 95 13.37 4.36 -2.75
C ALA A 95 12.63 3.11 -3.23
N ARG A 96 11.45 3.30 -3.82
CA ARG A 96 10.67 2.21 -4.44
C ARG A 96 11.47 1.48 -5.54
N ARG A 97 12.31 2.17 -6.32
CA ARG A 97 13.18 1.52 -7.31
C ARG A 97 14.24 0.64 -6.65
N ALA A 98 14.93 1.13 -5.63
CA ALA A 98 15.92 0.34 -4.90
C ALA A 98 15.29 -0.92 -4.28
N ILE A 99 14.16 -0.79 -3.59
CA ILE A 99 13.43 -1.91 -2.99
C ILE A 99 12.97 -2.90 -4.08
N GLN A 100 12.42 -2.40 -5.19
CA GLN A 100 11.97 -3.27 -6.28
C GLN A 100 13.12 -4.05 -6.93
N THR A 101 14.29 -3.42 -7.12
CA THR A 101 15.48 -4.08 -7.66
C THR A 101 15.96 -5.18 -6.72
N ALA A 102 15.93 -4.95 -5.40
CA ALA A 102 16.26 -5.99 -4.42
C ALA A 102 15.30 -7.19 -4.51
N ILE A 103 13.99 -6.95 -4.60
CA ILE A 103 12.97 -8.00 -4.79
C ILE A 103 13.20 -8.77 -6.10
N GLN A 104 13.60 -8.10 -7.18
CA GLN A 104 13.84 -8.76 -8.47
C GLN A 104 15.15 -9.57 -8.51
N THR A 105 16.08 -9.29 -7.60
CA THR A 105 17.40 -9.92 -7.54
C THR A 105 17.44 -11.09 -6.56
N VAL A 106 16.58 -11.08 -5.53
CA VAL A 106 16.48 -12.18 -4.58
C VAL A 106 15.89 -13.41 -5.25
N ALA A 107 16.42 -14.60 -4.96
CA ALA A 107 15.84 -15.84 -5.45
C ALA A 107 14.56 -16.17 -4.67
N PRO A 108 13.65 -16.97 -5.26
CA PRO A 108 12.53 -17.55 -4.53
C PRO A 108 13.00 -18.24 -3.24
N GLY A 109 12.29 -18.00 -2.14
CA GLY A 109 12.66 -18.41 -0.78
C GLY A 109 13.54 -17.41 -0.02
N GLY A 110 14.03 -16.34 -0.67
CA GLY A 110 14.86 -15.33 -0.03
C GLY A 110 14.06 -14.18 0.62
N THR A 111 14.78 -13.36 1.38
CA THR A 111 14.22 -12.21 2.10
C THR A 111 14.87 -10.91 1.64
N VAL A 112 14.06 -9.86 1.49
CA VAL A 112 14.49 -8.47 1.36
C VAL A 112 14.16 -7.76 2.66
N ASP A 113 15.18 -7.47 3.46
CA ASP A 113 15.08 -6.68 4.68
C ASP A 113 15.29 -5.19 4.36
N VAL A 114 14.28 -4.37 4.62
CA VAL A 114 14.35 -2.92 4.53
C VAL A 114 14.59 -2.38 5.93
N THR A 115 15.69 -1.67 6.13
CA THR A 115 16.01 -1.14 7.46
C THR A 115 15.09 0.01 7.85
N LYS A 116 15.26 0.50 9.09
CA LYS A 116 14.56 1.66 9.61
C LYS A 116 14.66 2.86 8.64
N GLY A 117 13.54 3.56 8.47
CA GLY A 117 13.45 4.75 7.64
C GLY A 117 12.04 4.97 7.10
N THR A 118 11.83 6.15 6.52
CA THR A 118 10.60 6.49 5.78
C THR A 118 10.92 6.54 4.30
N TYR A 119 10.21 5.72 3.53
CA TYR A 119 10.47 5.48 2.11
C TYR A 119 9.29 5.96 1.27
N PRO A 120 9.43 7.06 0.53
CA PRO A 120 8.44 7.48 -0.46
C PRO A 120 8.28 6.42 -1.56
N ILE A 121 7.05 5.97 -1.77
CA ILE A 121 6.68 5.02 -2.82
C ILE A 121 6.00 5.78 -3.95
N GLU A 122 6.78 6.13 -4.96
CA GLU A 122 6.35 6.96 -6.09
C GLU A 122 6.08 6.11 -7.35
N ASP A 123 5.34 6.68 -8.30
CA ASP A 123 4.98 6.16 -9.63
C ASP A 123 4.15 4.86 -9.67
N ARG A 124 4.41 3.89 -8.79
CA ARG A 124 3.75 2.57 -8.75
C ARG A 124 4.04 1.81 -7.45
N PRO A 125 3.23 0.79 -7.11
CA PRO A 125 3.45 -0.03 -5.92
C PRO A 125 4.81 -0.74 -5.90
N VAL A 126 5.31 -1.05 -4.70
CA VAL A 126 6.32 -2.10 -4.49
C VAL A 126 5.66 -3.45 -4.76
N ARG A 127 6.15 -4.18 -5.75
CA ARG A 127 5.61 -5.50 -6.14
C ARG A 127 6.46 -6.60 -5.54
N VAL A 128 5.88 -7.37 -4.63
CA VAL A 128 6.51 -8.56 -4.05
C VAL A 128 6.14 -9.77 -4.91
N THR A 129 7.16 -10.50 -5.37
CA THR A 129 7.03 -11.58 -6.36
C THR A 129 7.09 -12.96 -5.70
N GLU A 130 6.73 -14.00 -6.46
CA GLU A 130 6.70 -15.40 -6.02
C GLU A 130 7.88 -15.81 -5.12
N GLY A 131 7.56 -16.42 -3.98
CA GLY A 131 8.51 -16.97 -3.01
C GLY A 131 9.33 -15.93 -2.23
N VAL A 132 9.09 -14.63 -2.39
CA VAL A 132 9.86 -13.58 -1.72
C VAL A 132 9.22 -13.14 -0.41
N THR A 133 10.06 -12.95 0.61
CA THR A 133 9.70 -12.23 1.84
C THR A 133 10.18 -10.79 1.76
N LEU A 134 9.28 -9.82 1.92
CA LEU A 134 9.59 -8.42 2.16
C LEU A 134 9.40 -8.12 3.66
N ALA A 135 10.47 -7.75 4.34
CA ALA A 135 10.49 -7.50 5.78
C ALA A 135 10.99 -6.09 6.08
N GLY A 136 10.33 -5.36 6.98
CA GLY A 136 10.87 -4.14 7.57
C GLY A 136 11.51 -4.38 8.95
N ALA A 137 11.86 -3.30 9.64
CA ALA A 137 12.37 -3.31 11.01
C ALA A 137 11.24 -3.26 12.08
N GLY A 138 9.98 -3.15 11.67
CA GLY A 138 8.79 -3.06 12.51
C GLY A 138 7.88 -1.87 12.13
N PRO A 139 6.59 -1.90 12.49
CA PRO A 139 5.70 -0.74 12.42
C PRO A 139 6.28 0.49 13.15
N GLY A 140 6.22 1.66 12.54
CA GLY A 140 6.86 2.90 13.03
C GLY A 140 8.39 2.98 12.84
N GLU A 141 9.05 1.86 12.54
CA GLU A 141 10.50 1.83 12.25
C GLU A 141 10.76 1.85 10.74
N THR A 142 10.08 1.01 9.96
CA THR A 142 10.12 1.02 8.49
C THR A 142 8.76 1.47 7.97
N VAL A 143 8.70 2.66 7.39
CA VAL A 143 7.46 3.28 6.91
C VAL A 143 7.50 3.42 5.39
N PHE A 144 6.58 2.75 4.70
CA PHE A 144 6.33 2.99 3.28
C PHE A 144 5.19 3.99 3.16
N THR A 145 5.43 5.08 2.43
CA THR A 145 4.43 6.15 2.35
C THR A 145 4.23 6.65 0.94
N LEU A 146 2.98 6.98 0.59
CA LEU A 146 2.72 7.70 -0.66
C LEU A 146 3.21 9.15 -0.53
N PRO A 147 3.84 9.73 -1.57
CA PRO A 147 4.04 11.17 -1.62
C PRO A 147 2.69 11.92 -1.61
N GLY A 148 2.73 13.20 -1.26
CA GLY A 148 1.56 14.08 -1.37
C GLY A 148 1.35 14.56 -2.81
N GLY A 149 0.13 15.03 -3.12
CA GLY A 149 -0.18 15.65 -4.41
C GLY A 149 -0.34 14.68 -5.58
N LEU A 150 -0.52 13.37 -5.34
CA LEU A 150 -0.77 12.39 -6.40
C LEU A 150 -2.19 12.51 -6.97
N HIS A 151 -3.18 12.84 -6.13
CA HIS A 151 -4.59 12.95 -6.52
C HIS A 151 -5.08 11.71 -7.32
N GLU A 152 -5.49 11.87 -8.58
CA GLU A 152 -5.95 10.78 -9.45
C GLU A 152 -4.84 9.79 -9.83
N GLU A 153 -3.56 10.14 -9.63
CA GLU A 153 -2.40 9.29 -9.91
C GLU A 153 -2.01 8.38 -8.72
N ALA A 154 -2.72 8.48 -7.60
CA ALA A 154 -2.43 7.66 -6.43
C ALA A 154 -2.57 6.16 -6.73
N HIS A 155 -1.68 5.36 -6.17
CA HIS A 155 -1.62 3.91 -6.39
C HIS A 155 -1.46 3.15 -5.08
N SER A 156 -1.66 1.83 -5.10
CA SER A 156 -1.39 1.04 -3.90
C SER A 156 0.07 1.15 -3.46
N VAL A 157 0.35 1.05 -2.16
CA VAL A 157 1.74 1.14 -1.67
C VAL A 157 2.48 -0.18 -1.92
N VAL A 158 1.87 -1.30 -1.52
CA VAL A 158 2.40 -2.65 -1.72
C VAL A 158 1.41 -3.48 -2.52
N ALA A 159 1.92 -4.31 -3.44
CA ALA A 159 1.09 -5.21 -4.23
C ALA A 159 1.72 -6.62 -4.40
N VAL A 160 0.85 -7.62 -4.44
CA VAL A 160 1.15 -9.01 -4.84
C VAL A 160 0.28 -9.33 -6.04
N ARG A 161 0.87 -9.77 -7.16
CA ARG A 161 0.11 -10.02 -8.39
C ARG A 161 -0.49 -11.43 -8.38
N SER A 162 -1.46 -11.61 -9.25
CA SER A 162 -1.98 -12.91 -9.61
C SER A 162 -0.86 -13.87 -10.02
N GLY A 163 -0.84 -15.06 -9.41
CA GLY A 163 0.14 -16.11 -9.69
C GLY A 163 1.44 -15.99 -8.90
N ASP A 164 1.67 -14.90 -8.15
CA ASP A 164 2.76 -14.82 -7.20
C ASP A 164 2.36 -15.59 -5.92
N ASP A 165 2.84 -16.83 -5.82
CA ASP A 165 2.60 -17.73 -4.68
C ASP A 165 3.69 -17.57 -3.60
N ASP A 166 3.41 -18.03 -2.38
CA ASP A 166 4.39 -18.10 -1.27
C ASP A 166 5.05 -16.75 -0.91
N VAL A 167 4.29 -15.66 -1.02
CA VAL A 167 4.74 -14.30 -0.71
C VAL A 167 4.55 -13.97 0.76
N THR A 168 5.52 -13.32 1.39
CA THR A 168 5.36 -12.77 2.75
C THR A 168 5.65 -11.28 2.79
N VAL A 169 4.79 -10.50 3.46
CA VAL A 169 5.00 -9.09 3.77
C VAL A 169 4.91 -8.91 5.28
N ARG A 170 5.99 -8.46 5.93
CA ARG A 170 6.01 -8.35 7.40
C ARG A 170 6.78 -7.17 7.97
N ASP A 171 6.48 -6.86 9.23
CA ASP A 171 7.25 -5.96 10.09
C ASP A 171 7.42 -4.55 9.49
N LEU A 172 6.35 -3.95 8.99
CA LEU A 172 6.41 -2.61 8.38
C LEU A 172 5.12 -1.81 8.58
N GLU A 173 5.25 -0.50 8.41
CA GLU A 173 4.14 0.43 8.34
C GLU A 173 3.88 0.85 6.89
N ILE A 174 2.60 0.95 6.54
CA ILE A 174 2.10 1.46 5.26
C ILE A 174 1.21 2.67 5.55
N HIS A 175 1.71 3.84 5.18
CA HIS A 175 1.03 5.12 5.35
C HIS A 175 0.55 5.64 4.00
N GLY A 176 -0.76 5.56 3.74
CA GLY A 176 -1.33 5.98 2.46
C GLY A 176 -1.37 7.51 2.25
N ASN A 177 -0.97 8.29 3.24
CA ASN A 177 -0.87 9.75 3.16
C ASN A 177 -2.14 10.43 2.62
N GLU A 178 -3.31 9.93 3.05
CA GLU A 178 -4.62 10.39 2.58
C GLU A 178 -4.78 11.91 2.70
N ALA A 179 -4.38 12.48 3.84
CA ALA A 179 -4.56 13.91 4.11
C ALA A 179 -3.93 14.82 3.04
N ASN A 180 -2.80 14.41 2.48
CA ASN A 180 -2.08 15.14 1.43
C ASN A 180 -2.48 14.73 0.00
N ASN A 181 -3.47 13.84 -0.12
CA ASN A 181 -4.03 13.37 -1.37
C ASN A 181 -5.57 13.51 -1.39
N ARG A 182 -6.12 14.45 -0.59
CA ARG A 182 -7.55 14.58 -0.31
C ARG A 182 -8.44 15.04 -1.44
N ASP A 183 -7.90 15.71 -2.46
CA ASP A 183 -8.72 16.24 -3.57
C ASP A 183 -9.19 15.14 -4.56
N ILE A 184 -9.27 13.91 -4.08
CA ILE A 184 -9.73 12.74 -4.82
C ILE A 184 -11.25 12.68 -4.75
N LYS A 185 -11.88 12.60 -5.92
CA LYS A 185 -13.33 12.38 -6.02
C LYS A 185 -13.70 11.07 -5.30
N PRO A 186 -14.79 11.05 -4.52
CA PRO A 186 -15.25 9.83 -3.89
C PRO A 186 -15.61 8.77 -4.94
N PHE A 187 -15.73 7.51 -4.50
CA PHE A 187 -16.13 6.37 -5.34
C PHE A 187 -17.35 6.71 -6.24
N PRO A 188 -17.38 6.29 -7.52
CA PRO A 188 -16.50 5.29 -8.16
C PRO A 188 -15.18 5.82 -8.73
N ASP A 189 -14.97 7.13 -8.75
CA ASP A 189 -13.85 7.76 -9.48
C ASP A 189 -12.54 7.79 -8.67
N ALA A 190 -12.54 7.31 -7.43
CA ALA A 190 -11.35 7.24 -6.59
C ALA A 190 -10.32 6.26 -7.17
N PRO A 191 -9.02 6.63 -7.21
CA PRO A 191 -7.98 5.74 -7.69
C PRO A 191 -7.86 4.48 -6.83
N HIS A 192 -7.26 3.44 -7.39
CA HIS A 192 -6.98 2.17 -6.70
C HIS A 192 -5.80 2.30 -5.72
N SER A 193 -5.91 3.25 -4.79
CA SER A 193 -4.87 3.58 -3.82
C SER A 193 -5.13 2.88 -2.49
N HIS A 194 -4.81 1.59 -2.45
CA HIS A 194 -4.88 0.76 -1.24
C HIS A 194 -3.56 0.78 -0.46
N GLY A 195 -3.56 0.42 0.81
CA GLY A 195 -2.29 0.20 1.51
C GLY A 195 -1.56 -1.02 0.94
N LEU A 196 -2.20 -2.18 1.06
CA LEU A 196 -1.70 -3.46 0.55
C LEU A 196 -2.76 -4.14 -0.32
N LEU A 197 -2.38 -4.53 -1.54
CA LEU A 197 -3.25 -5.17 -2.52
C LEU A 197 -2.74 -6.56 -2.91
N ILE A 198 -3.51 -7.60 -2.59
CA ILE A 198 -3.31 -8.97 -3.07
C ILE A 198 -4.43 -9.23 -4.09
N HIS A 199 -4.08 -9.33 -5.37
CA HIS A 199 -5.05 -9.22 -6.46
C HIS A 199 -5.16 -10.48 -7.33
N GLU A 200 -6.39 -10.95 -7.54
CA GLU A 200 -6.77 -11.92 -8.57
C GLU A 200 -6.78 -11.25 -9.96
N SER A 201 -6.21 -11.90 -10.98
CA SER A 201 -6.28 -11.41 -12.36
C SER A 201 -7.70 -11.45 -12.92
N SER A 202 -7.96 -10.74 -14.03
CA SER A 202 -9.21 -10.85 -14.79
C SER A 202 -9.51 -12.28 -15.28
N GLU A 203 -8.50 -13.14 -15.37
CA GLU A 203 -8.61 -14.54 -15.82
C GLU A 203 -8.89 -15.50 -14.65
N GLY A 204 -9.05 -15.00 -13.42
CA GLY A 204 -9.31 -15.82 -12.25
C GLY A 204 -8.07 -16.45 -11.62
N VAL A 205 -6.86 -16.10 -12.09
CA VAL A 205 -5.61 -16.53 -11.45
C VAL A 205 -5.43 -15.78 -10.13
N LYS A 206 -5.36 -16.53 -9.04
CA LYS A 206 -5.22 -16.03 -7.66
C LYS A 206 -3.80 -16.28 -7.13
N PRO A 207 -3.18 -15.33 -6.42
CA PRO A 207 -2.01 -15.61 -5.60
C PRO A 207 -2.39 -16.60 -4.49
N LYS A 208 -1.46 -17.48 -4.11
CA LYS A 208 -1.69 -18.49 -3.07
C LYS A 208 -0.67 -18.37 -1.95
N ARG A 209 -1.11 -18.72 -0.73
CA ARG A 209 -0.24 -18.81 0.45
C ARG A 209 0.49 -17.49 0.76
N THR A 210 -0.15 -16.35 0.47
CA THR A 210 0.39 -15.05 0.86
C THR A 210 0.19 -14.81 2.35
N THR A 211 1.24 -14.44 3.06
CA THR A 211 1.20 -14.08 4.47
C THR A 211 1.47 -12.59 4.66
N VAL A 212 0.61 -11.92 5.43
CA VAL A 212 0.80 -10.56 5.89
C VAL A 212 0.91 -10.60 7.42
N GLU A 213 2.04 -10.16 7.97
CA GLU A 213 2.33 -10.32 9.40
C GLU A 213 2.88 -9.06 10.05
N ASN A 214 2.35 -8.67 11.22
CA ASN A 214 2.85 -7.53 12.01
C ASN A 214 2.98 -6.24 11.19
N VAL A 215 1.91 -5.89 10.48
CA VAL A 215 1.84 -4.66 9.65
C VAL A 215 0.93 -3.63 10.28
N HIS A 216 1.28 -2.36 10.14
CA HIS A 216 0.39 -1.24 10.44
C HIS A 216 0.01 -0.54 9.13
N VAL A 217 -1.28 -0.49 8.78
CA VAL A 217 -1.74 0.13 7.55
C VAL A 217 -2.76 1.22 7.88
N HIS A 218 -2.44 2.47 7.54
CA HIS A 218 -3.29 3.59 7.91
C HIS A 218 -3.29 4.74 6.91
N ASP A 219 -4.26 5.65 7.09
CA ASP A 219 -4.47 6.86 6.30
C ASP A 219 -4.42 6.58 4.79
N THR A 220 -5.14 5.55 4.36
CA THR A 220 -5.23 5.16 2.94
C THR A 220 -6.43 5.82 2.28
N ILE A 221 -6.27 6.24 1.04
CA ILE A 221 -7.35 6.82 0.23
C ILE A 221 -8.52 5.82 0.09
N ARG A 222 -8.25 4.58 -0.33
CA ARG A 222 -9.32 3.61 -0.58
C ARG A 222 -9.49 2.60 0.55
N SER A 223 -8.80 1.47 0.49
CA SER A 223 -8.88 0.41 1.50
C SER A 223 -7.51 0.20 2.14
N ASN A 224 -7.44 -0.17 3.43
CA ASN A 224 -6.13 -0.47 4.03
C ASN A 224 -5.57 -1.77 3.39
N ILE A 225 -6.28 -2.88 3.48
CA ILE A 225 -5.89 -4.16 2.86
C ILE A 225 -7.00 -4.71 1.97
N VAL A 226 -6.64 -5.10 0.75
CA VAL A 226 -7.48 -5.90 -0.15
C VAL A 226 -6.85 -7.28 -0.32
N LEU A 227 -7.61 -8.32 0.03
CA LEU A 227 -7.18 -9.71 0.01
C LEU A 227 -7.97 -10.51 -1.02
N GLY A 228 -7.37 -10.80 -2.17
CA GLY A 228 -7.91 -11.67 -3.21
C GLY A 228 -6.94 -12.77 -3.60
N GLY A 229 -6.97 -13.87 -2.86
CA GLY A 229 -6.05 -15.00 -3.03
C GLY A 229 -6.62 -16.30 -2.46
N VAL A 230 -5.81 -17.36 -2.45
CA VAL A 230 -6.16 -18.67 -1.88
C VAL A 230 -5.24 -18.99 -0.70
N LYS A 231 -5.79 -19.43 0.43
CA LYS A 231 -5.02 -19.79 1.64
C LYS A 231 -4.10 -18.68 2.13
N CYS A 232 -4.50 -17.42 1.97
CA CYS A 232 -3.74 -16.27 2.43
C CYS A 232 -4.05 -15.99 3.91
N GLN A 233 -3.08 -15.45 4.63
CA GLN A 233 -3.19 -15.22 6.08
C GLN A 233 -2.83 -13.78 6.40
N ILE A 234 -3.62 -13.15 7.27
CA ILE A 234 -3.29 -11.86 7.89
C ILE A 234 -3.17 -12.08 9.38
N ASN A 235 -1.98 -11.86 9.92
CA ASN A 235 -1.64 -12.08 11.31
C ASN A 235 -1.15 -10.76 11.93
N SER A 236 -1.77 -10.34 13.04
CA SER A 236 -1.29 -9.17 13.80
C SER A 236 -1.29 -7.84 13.01
N ALA A 237 -2.28 -7.60 12.15
CA ALA A 237 -2.40 -6.33 11.44
C ALA A 237 -3.10 -5.26 12.29
N THR A 238 -2.53 -4.06 12.32
CA THR A 238 -3.19 -2.84 12.85
C THR A 238 -3.68 -2.02 11.68
N LEU A 239 -4.97 -1.68 11.64
CA LEU A 239 -5.60 -0.96 10.54
C LEU A 239 -6.29 0.30 11.06
N ALA A 240 -6.13 1.43 10.38
CA ALA A 240 -6.78 2.68 10.75
C ALA A 240 -7.08 3.58 9.53
N ASN A 241 -8.08 4.45 9.66
CA ASN A 241 -8.29 5.62 8.79
C ASN A 241 -8.25 5.33 7.26
N ALA A 242 -9.05 4.38 6.77
CA ALA A 242 -9.36 4.33 5.34
C ALA A 242 -10.43 5.38 4.99
N ALA A 243 -10.19 6.22 3.97
CA ALA A 243 -11.10 7.33 3.64
C ALA A 243 -12.39 6.89 2.94
N VAL A 244 -12.30 5.99 1.95
CA VAL A 244 -13.44 5.76 1.02
C VAL A 244 -14.08 4.39 1.17
N ASP A 245 -13.36 3.34 1.56
CA ASP A 245 -13.83 1.97 1.36
C ASP A 245 -13.74 1.10 2.64
N HIS A 246 -12.77 0.19 2.74
CA HIS A 246 -12.72 -0.81 3.82
C HIS A 246 -11.38 -0.78 4.56
N TRP A 247 -11.37 -1.12 5.85
CA TRP A 247 -10.10 -1.48 6.51
C TRP A 247 -9.56 -2.80 5.95
N LEU A 248 -10.40 -3.82 5.85
CA LEU A 248 -10.04 -5.10 5.26
C LEU A 248 -11.15 -5.56 4.32
N TYR A 249 -10.80 -5.86 3.07
CA TYR A 249 -11.73 -6.32 2.04
C TYR A 249 -11.30 -7.67 1.48
N PHE A 250 -12.15 -8.70 1.60
CA PHE A 250 -11.93 -10.01 0.99
C PHE A 250 -12.51 -10.03 -0.43
N ALA A 251 -11.66 -9.79 -1.42
CA ALA A 251 -12.02 -9.75 -2.83
C ALA A 251 -11.92 -11.16 -3.45
N ARG A 252 -13.00 -11.95 -3.36
CA ARG A 252 -13.03 -13.34 -3.87
C ARG A 252 -11.96 -14.26 -3.26
N ALA A 253 -11.60 -13.99 -2.00
CA ALA A 253 -10.67 -14.83 -1.25
C ALA A 253 -11.24 -16.23 -0.99
N GLU A 254 -10.37 -17.24 -1.03
CA GLU A 254 -10.71 -18.63 -0.75
C GLU A 254 -9.80 -19.18 0.34
N GLU A 255 -10.39 -19.77 1.39
CA GLU A 255 -9.62 -20.35 2.51
C GLU A 255 -8.67 -19.36 3.20
N CYS A 256 -8.90 -18.05 3.05
CA CYS A 256 -8.09 -17.03 3.70
C CYS A 256 -8.53 -16.80 5.13
N THR A 257 -7.57 -16.46 5.99
CA THR A 257 -7.83 -16.15 7.40
C THR A 257 -7.28 -14.78 7.75
N ALA A 258 -7.94 -14.12 8.70
CA ALA A 258 -7.42 -12.93 9.36
C ALA A 258 -7.55 -13.13 10.87
N GLN A 259 -6.43 -13.02 11.57
CA GLN A 259 -6.34 -13.12 13.01
C GLN A 259 -5.68 -11.86 13.56
N ASN A 260 -6.44 -11.08 14.32
CA ASN A 260 -5.85 -10.00 15.10
C ASN A 260 -5.21 -10.57 16.36
N HIS A 261 -3.95 -10.23 16.58
CA HIS A 261 -3.35 -10.42 17.89
C HIS A 261 -4.00 -9.41 18.86
N PRO A 262 -4.40 -9.83 20.09
CA PRO A 262 -5.19 -9.01 21.02
C PRO A 262 -4.49 -7.78 21.62
N SER A 263 -3.39 -7.28 21.03
CA SER A 263 -2.73 -6.05 21.46
C SER A 263 -3.43 -4.80 20.93
N LEU A 264 -4.73 -4.66 21.18
CA LEU A 264 -5.40 -3.36 21.09
C LEU A 264 -5.09 -2.58 22.38
N ALA A 265 -4.02 -1.78 22.32
CA ALA A 265 -3.86 -0.67 23.24
C ALA A 265 -5.11 0.23 23.12
N LYS A 266 -5.72 0.55 24.27
CA LYS A 266 -6.86 1.45 24.37
C LYS A 266 -6.64 2.71 23.51
N PRO A 267 -7.67 3.23 22.82
CA PRO A 267 -7.60 4.58 22.29
C PRO A 267 -7.27 5.54 23.44
N ARG A 268 -6.22 6.36 23.27
CA ARG A 268 -5.99 7.52 24.13
C ARG A 268 -7.21 8.44 23.96
N THR A 269 -8.08 8.43 24.95
CA THR A 269 -9.06 9.51 25.11
C THR A 269 -8.29 10.79 25.36
N ALA A 270 -8.51 11.79 24.49
CA ALA A 270 -8.07 13.16 24.69
C ALA A 270 -8.68 13.76 25.96
#